data_AF-A0A965QFB0-F1
#
_entry.id   AF-A0A965QFB0-F1
#
_cell.length_a   1.000
_cell.length_b   1.000
_cell.length_c   1.000
_cell.angle_alpha   90.00
_cell.angle_beta   90.00
_cell.angle_gamma   90.00
#
_symmetry.space_group_name_H-M   'P 1'
#
loop_
_entity.id
_entity.type
_entity.pdbx_description
1 polymer ?
#
loop_
_entity_poly.entity_id
_entity_poly.type
_entity_poly.pdbx_seq_one_letter_code
_entity_poly.pdbx_strand_id
1 'polypeptide(L)'
;MNTWFKVKVKYTKQLESGSFKRVSEPYLLSAMTFTDAEARIYEELGSFIRGEFSVMGITREDIQDIFQYDDADSWFKCKISYDNIDDDGDKKRTVTQNFLVSAKTVKDSYERIEESLETLMLDYQIISIIASPIVEIFPYKEEEVALPGKKSKIDAEENPPKSIGEIFSAPGTDFDDLKEAFEINKEDESEISDEFSDKEG
;
A
#
# COMPACT_ATOMS: atom_id res chain seq x y z
N MET A 1 -7.72 3.46 -10.10
CA MET A 1 -8.06 4.71 -9.37
C MET A 1 -7.16 4.73 -8.16
N ASN A 2 -6.07 5.47 -8.20
CA ASN A 2 -5.07 5.45 -7.13
C ASN A 2 -5.55 6.41 -6.04
N THR A 3 -5.93 5.86 -4.88
CA THR A 3 -6.22 6.69 -3.72
C THR A 3 -4.95 6.83 -2.89
N TRP A 4 -4.56 8.06 -2.63
CA TRP A 4 -3.37 8.36 -1.84
C TRP A 4 -3.71 8.53 -0.37
N PHE A 5 -2.91 7.90 0.49
CA PHE A 5 -3.02 7.97 1.93
C PHE A 5 -1.73 8.53 2.51
N LYS A 6 -1.87 9.59 3.29
CA LYS A 6 -0.80 10.16 4.10
C LYS A 6 -0.77 9.45 5.43
N VAL A 7 0.29 8.69 5.68
CA VAL A 7 0.49 7.92 6.90
C VAL A 7 1.57 8.58 7.74
N LYS A 8 1.22 9.01 8.95
CA LYS A 8 2.18 9.60 9.88
C LYS A 8 2.74 8.49 10.77
N VAL A 9 4.04 8.24 10.67
CA VAL A 9 4.71 7.19 11.44
C VAL A 9 5.63 7.83 12.47
N LYS A 10 5.66 7.24 13.67
CA LYS A 10 6.55 7.65 14.75
C LYS A 10 7.46 6.48 15.10
N TYR A 11 8.75 6.73 15.01
CA TYR A 11 9.77 5.73 15.27
C TYR A 11 11.02 6.35 15.89
N THR A 12 11.89 5.49 16.42
CA THR A 12 13.16 5.92 16.99
C THR A 12 14.24 5.76 15.94
N LYS A 13 14.80 6.87 15.45
CA LYS A 13 15.89 6.87 14.47
C LYS A 13 17.22 7.04 15.21
N GLN A 14 18.21 6.23 14.85
CA GLN A 14 19.59 6.45 15.29
C GLN A 14 20.19 7.57 14.43
N LEU A 15 20.62 8.65 15.07
CA LEU A 15 21.36 9.72 14.41
C LEU A 15 22.82 9.30 14.22
N GLU A 16 23.50 9.93 13.27
CA GLU A 16 24.92 9.72 12.98
C GLU A 16 25.83 9.97 14.19
N SER A 17 25.36 10.75 15.17
CA SER A 17 26.01 10.98 16.47
C SER A 17 25.85 9.84 17.47
N GLY A 18 25.25 8.70 17.08
CA GLY A 18 24.99 7.55 17.96
C GLY A 18 23.82 7.73 18.93
N SER A 19 23.15 8.89 18.92
CA SER A 19 21.99 9.19 19.77
C SER A 19 20.69 8.74 19.14
N PHE A 20 19.78 8.19 19.94
CA PHE A 20 18.44 7.80 19.51
C PHE A 20 17.45 8.96 19.69
N LYS A 21 16.79 9.37 18.61
CA LYS A 21 15.75 10.41 18.66
C LYS A 21 14.43 9.86 18.13
N ARG A 22 13.35 10.13 18.86
CA ARG A 22 11.99 9.89 18.38
C ARG A 22 11.64 10.95 17.35
N VAL A 23 11.40 10.51 16.12
CA VAL A 23 10.98 11.35 15.01
C VAL A 23 9.57 10.96 14.59
N SER A 24 8.86 11.90 13.98
CA SER A 24 7.57 11.64 13.36
C SER A 24 7.61 12.15 11.94
N GLU A 25 7.50 11.22 11.00
CA GLU A 25 7.68 11.46 9.57
C GLU A 25 6.41 11.03 8.83
N PRO A 26 5.89 11.87 7.92
CA PRO A 26 4.76 11.51 7.09
C PRO A 26 5.24 10.84 5.80
N TYR A 27 4.61 9.71 5.48
CA TYR A 27 4.79 8.96 4.25
C TYR A 27 3.52 9.05 3.41
N LEU A 28 3.66 8.95 2.09
CA LEU A 28 2.53 8.86 1.19
C LEU A 28 2.49 7.47 0.57
N LEU A 29 1.33 6.82 0.63
CA LEU A 29 1.17 5.46 0.13
C LEU A 29 -0.11 5.38 -0.71
N SER A 30 -0.04 4.76 -1.88
CA SER A 30 -1.23 4.45 -2.67
C SER A 30 -1.84 3.14 -2.17
N ALA A 31 -3.13 3.15 -1.81
CA ALA A 31 -3.84 1.96 -1.33
C ALA A 31 -5.33 2.02 -1.71
N MET A 32 -6.06 0.93 -1.48
CA MET A 32 -7.51 0.90 -1.70
C MET A 32 -8.30 1.27 -0.43
N THR A 33 -7.80 0.88 0.75
CA THR A 33 -8.48 1.08 2.04
C THR A 33 -7.50 1.52 3.13
N PHE A 34 -8.03 2.00 4.26
CA PHE A 34 -7.21 2.36 5.42
C PHE A 34 -6.43 1.17 6.00
N THR A 35 -7.05 0.00 6.06
CA THR A 35 -6.42 -1.24 6.54
C THR A 35 -5.30 -1.70 5.61
N ASP A 36 -5.53 -1.60 4.29
CA ASP A 36 -4.53 -1.88 3.27
C ASP A 36 -3.34 -0.90 3.37
N ALA A 37 -3.63 0.40 3.54
CA ALA A 37 -2.59 1.40 3.75
C ALA A 37 -1.75 1.14 5.02
N GLU A 38 -2.39 0.69 6.10
CA GLU A 38 -1.72 0.32 7.34
C GLU A 38 -0.81 -0.90 7.15
N ALA A 39 -1.32 -1.98 6.55
CA ALA A 39 -0.55 -3.19 6.31
C ALA A 39 0.70 -2.91 5.47
N ARG A 40 0.53 -2.20 4.35
CA ARG A 40 1.64 -1.89 3.43
C ARG A 40 2.71 -1.00 4.07
N ILE A 41 2.32 0.00 4.87
CA ILE A 41 3.33 0.83 5.53
C ILE A 41 4.15 0.00 6.53
N TYR A 42 3.54 -1.01 7.16
CA TYR A 42 4.27 -1.89 8.09
C TYR A 42 5.30 -2.76 7.35
N GLU A 43 4.97 -3.24 6.15
CA GLU A 43 5.87 -4.03 5.30
C GLU A 43 7.05 -3.21 4.77
N GLU A 44 6.76 -2.04 4.18
CA GLU A 44 7.77 -1.16 3.56
C GLU A 44 8.69 -0.57 4.64
N LEU A 45 8.13 -0.03 5.73
CA LEU A 45 8.95 0.55 6.80
C LEU A 45 9.58 -0.49 7.71
N GLY A 46 9.01 -1.68 7.85
CA GLY A 46 9.62 -2.79 8.59
C GLY A 46 10.96 -3.21 8.00
N SER A 47 11.11 -3.09 6.69
CA SER A 47 12.39 -3.32 6.00
C SER A 47 13.39 -2.18 6.20
N PHE A 48 12.90 -0.94 6.34
CA PHE A 48 13.73 0.26 6.45
C PHE A 48 14.18 0.57 7.89
N ILE A 49 13.31 0.38 8.87
CA ILE A 49 13.50 0.81 10.26
C ILE A 49 13.85 -0.42 11.11
N ARG A 50 15.07 -0.42 11.69
CA ARG A 50 15.44 -1.39 12.72
C ARG A 50 14.81 -1.02 14.05
N GLY A 51 13.65 -1.58 14.37
CA GLY A 51 13.00 -1.45 15.68
C GLY A 51 11.48 -1.33 15.59
N GLU A 52 10.85 -1.05 16.74
CA GLU A 52 9.41 -0.81 16.80
C GLU A 52 9.07 0.59 16.30
N PHE A 53 8.05 0.66 15.43
CA PHE A 53 7.42 1.91 15.02
C PHE A 53 5.91 1.82 15.20
N SER A 54 5.28 2.97 15.35
CA SER A 54 3.85 3.09 15.53
C SER A 54 3.27 4.07 14.53
N VAL A 55 2.19 3.66 13.86
CA VAL A 55 1.40 4.52 13.00
C VAL A 55 0.57 5.46 13.88
N MET A 56 0.83 6.76 13.79
CA MET A 56 0.15 7.80 14.57
C MET A 56 -1.21 8.17 13.98
N GLY A 57 -1.38 8.02 12.67
CA GLY A 57 -2.61 8.36 11.98
C GLY A 57 -2.49 8.23 10.48
N ILE A 58 -3.62 7.93 9.84
CA ILE A 58 -3.76 7.78 8.40
C ILE A 58 -4.80 8.79 7.93
N THR A 59 -4.48 9.57 6.90
CA THR A 59 -5.39 10.56 6.32
C THR A 59 -5.45 10.34 4.82
N ARG A 60 -6.67 10.30 4.26
CA ARG A 60 -6.86 10.26 2.81
C ARG A 60 -6.52 11.62 2.22
N GLU A 61 -5.65 11.65 1.22
CA GLU A 61 -5.30 12.84 0.45
C GLU A 61 -5.85 12.68 -0.97
N ASP A 62 -6.46 13.74 -1.48
CA ASP A 62 -6.92 13.80 -2.87
C ASP A 62 -5.81 14.44 -3.71
N ILE A 63 -5.01 13.58 -4.34
CA ILE A 63 -3.89 13.93 -5.22
C ILE A 63 -4.19 13.34 -6.58
N GLN A 64 -4.21 14.18 -7.60
CA GLN A 64 -4.52 13.79 -8.96
C GLN A 64 -3.34 13.05 -9.59
N ASP A 65 -2.14 13.62 -9.47
CA ASP A 65 -0.93 13.06 -10.05
C ASP A 65 0.33 13.43 -9.25
N ILE A 66 1.39 12.63 -9.43
CA ILE A 66 2.67 12.77 -8.76
C ILE A 66 3.80 12.75 -9.80
N PHE A 67 4.49 13.88 -9.91
CA PHE A 67 5.64 14.05 -10.80
C PHE A 67 6.94 13.84 -10.02
N GLN A 68 7.53 12.65 -10.14
CA GLN A 68 8.81 12.31 -9.54
C GLN A 68 9.95 12.61 -10.52
N TYR A 69 10.97 13.31 -10.02
CA TYR A 69 12.20 13.60 -10.74
C TYR A 69 13.37 13.07 -9.91
N ASP A 70 14.34 12.41 -10.56
CA ASP A 70 15.48 11.76 -9.90
C ASP A 70 16.50 12.76 -9.33
N ASP A 71 16.34 14.05 -9.62
CA ASP A 71 17.31 15.07 -9.24
C ASP A 71 17.06 15.64 -7.84
N ALA A 72 15.88 15.37 -7.24
CA ALA A 72 15.46 15.92 -5.97
C ALA A 72 14.71 14.90 -5.10
N ASP A 73 14.93 14.98 -3.79
CA ASP A 73 14.25 14.15 -2.76
C ASP A 73 13.22 14.97 -1.95
N SER A 74 12.89 16.18 -2.39
CA SER A 74 12.00 17.11 -1.67
C SER A 74 10.69 17.30 -2.43
N TRP A 75 9.58 17.16 -1.71
CA TRP A 75 8.25 17.16 -2.31
C TRP A 75 7.53 18.50 -2.13
N PHE A 76 6.89 18.99 -3.19
CA PHE A 76 6.08 20.20 -3.18
C PHE A 76 4.64 19.90 -3.60
N LYS A 77 3.69 20.28 -2.74
CA LYS A 77 2.25 20.16 -3.03
C LYS A 77 1.81 21.42 -3.78
N CYS A 78 1.34 21.22 -5.00
CA CYS A 78 0.86 22.27 -5.89
C CYS A 78 -0.66 22.17 -6.00
N LYS A 79 -1.38 23.24 -5.68
CA LYS A 79 -2.83 23.34 -5.88
C LYS A 79 -3.08 24.15 -7.13
N ILE A 80 -3.85 23.56 -8.05
CA ILE A 80 -4.07 24.10 -9.39
C ILE A 80 -5.58 24.09 -9.65
N SER A 81 -6.07 25.15 -10.28
CA SER A 81 -7.47 25.28 -10.64
C SER A 81 -7.58 25.54 -12.13
N TYR A 82 -8.47 24.82 -12.80
CA TYR A 82 -8.76 25.03 -14.21
C TYR A 82 -10.27 24.99 -14.42
N ASP A 83 -10.71 25.69 -15.46
CA ASP A 83 -12.12 25.70 -15.85
C ASP A 83 -12.38 24.59 -16.85
N ASN A 84 -13.14 23.58 -16.43
CA ASN A 84 -13.60 22.54 -17.35
C ASN A 84 -14.92 23.01 -17.96
N ILE A 85 -14.90 23.18 -19.29
CA ILE A 85 -16.09 23.48 -20.09
C ILE A 85 -16.69 22.12 -20.48
N ASP A 86 -17.84 21.81 -19.91
CA ASP A 86 -18.67 20.67 -20.33
C ASP A 86 -19.11 20.89 -21.79
N ASP A 87 -19.18 19.82 -22.58
CA ASP A 87 -19.47 19.86 -24.04
C ASP A 87 -20.86 20.47 -24.35
N ASP A 88 -21.72 20.59 -23.32
CA ASP A 88 -23.03 21.26 -23.36
C ASP A 88 -22.98 22.79 -23.13
N GLY A 89 -21.80 23.41 -22.97
CA GLY A 89 -21.60 24.87 -23.08
C GLY A 89 -22.16 25.77 -21.97
N ASP A 90 -23.05 25.30 -21.10
CA ASP A 90 -23.79 26.17 -20.17
C ASP A 90 -23.23 26.23 -18.74
N LYS A 91 -22.30 25.36 -18.35
CA LYS A 91 -21.77 25.33 -16.96
C LYS A 91 -20.26 25.15 -16.94
N LYS A 92 -19.55 26.27 -16.79
CA LYS A 92 -18.13 26.26 -16.41
C LYS A 92 -18.02 25.68 -15.00
N ARG A 93 -17.38 24.51 -14.86
CA ARG A 93 -17.03 23.96 -13.55
C ARG A 93 -15.56 24.24 -13.31
N THR A 94 -15.29 25.14 -12.38
CA THR A 94 -13.95 25.36 -11.87
C THR A 94 -13.57 24.16 -11.01
N VAL A 95 -12.63 23.35 -11.49
CA VAL A 95 -12.13 22.16 -10.79
C VAL A 95 -10.80 22.50 -10.16
N THR A 96 -10.66 22.22 -8.86
CA THR A 96 -9.39 22.34 -8.16
C THR A 96 -8.79 20.96 -7.97
N GLN A 97 -7.55 20.78 -8.44
CA GLN A 97 -6.78 19.54 -8.28
C GLN A 97 -5.49 19.82 -7.50
N ASN A 98 -5.05 18.80 -6.77
CA ASN A 98 -3.76 18.85 -6.10
C ASN A 98 -2.77 17.93 -6.83
N PHE A 99 -1.59 18.44 -7.08
CA PHE A 99 -0.47 17.73 -7.67
C PHE A 99 0.68 17.70 -6.67
N LEU A 100 1.53 16.69 -6.78
CA LEU A 100 2.75 16.59 -6.00
C LEU A 100 3.93 16.51 -6.97
N VAL A 101 4.95 17.34 -6.75
CA VAL A 101 6.14 17.40 -7.61
C VAL A 101 7.40 17.30 -6.78
N SER A 102 8.37 16.53 -7.26
CA SER A 102 9.72 16.54 -6.68
C SER A 102 10.53 17.72 -7.20
N ALA A 103 11.07 18.53 -6.30
CA ALA A 103 11.93 19.66 -6.66
C ALA A 103 12.90 20.08 -5.57
N LYS A 104 13.91 20.89 -5.91
CA LYS A 104 14.85 21.45 -4.92
C LYS A 104 14.37 22.76 -4.33
N THR A 105 13.61 23.53 -5.11
CA THR A 105 13.22 24.90 -4.77
C THR A 105 11.83 25.20 -5.31
N VAL A 106 11.13 26.17 -4.71
CA VAL A 106 9.78 26.58 -5.14
C VAL A 106 9.74 27.04 -6.61
N LYS A 107 10.78 27.73 -7.09
CA LYS A 107 10.88 28.16 -8.51
C LYS A 107 10.96 26.96 -9.45
N ASP A 108 11.79 25.99 -9.10
CA ASP A 108 12.01 24.76 -9.84
C ASP A 108 10.73 23.89 -9.89
N SER A 109 9.99 23.81 -8.77
CA SER A 109 8.68 23.15 -8.76
C SER A 109 7.64 23.85 -9.64
N TYR A 110 7.70 25.18 -9.76
CA TYR A 110 6.79 25.93 -10.62
C TYR A 110 7.06 25.60 -12.10
N GLU A 111 8.33 25.67 -12.52
CA GLU A 111 8.74 25.38 -13.91
C GLU A 111 8.37 23.94 -14.32
N ARG A 112 8.63 22.96 -13.45
CA ARG A 112 8.25 21.55 -13.72
C ARG A 112 6.76 21.32 -13.85
N ILE A 113 5.97 22.00 -13.02
CA ILE A 113 4.51 21.92 -13.09
C ILE A 113 4.01 22.60 -14.36
N GLU A 114 4.61 23.72 -14.76
CA GLU A 114 4.29 24.42 -16.01
C GLU A 114 4.53 23.49 -17.21
N GLU A 115 5.72 22.90 -17.32
CA GLU A 115 6.07 21.93 -18.37
C GLU A 115 5.14 20.69 -18.37
N SER A 116 4.83 20.15 -17.19
CA SER A 116 3.96 18.97 -17.06
C SER A 116 2.52 19.28 -17.48
N LEU A 117 2.03 20.48 -17.14
CA LEU A 117 0.66 20.89 -17.45
C LEU A 117 0.50 21.49 -18.84
N GLU A 118 1.55 21.93 -19.53
CA GLU A 118 1.46 22.33 -20.94
C GLU A 118 0.87 21.23 -21.83
N THR A 119 1.03 19.96 -21.43
CA THR A 119 0.42 18.82 -22.12
C THR A 119 -1.11 18.83 -22.02
N LEU A 120 -1.66 19.35 -20.92
CA LEU A 120 -3.08 19.63 -20.77
C LEU A 120 -3.37 20.98 -21.42
N MET A 121 -3.90 20.96 -22.64
CA MET A 121 -4.34 22.14 -23.40
C MET A 121 -5.56 22.85 -22.75
N LEU A 122 -5.47 23.17 -21.46
CA LEU A 122 -6.49 23.78 -20.64
C LEU A 122 -5.90 25.03 -19.99
N ASP A 123 -6.71 26.08 -19.88
CA ASP A 123 -6.33 27.25 -19.09
C ASP A 123 -6.33 26.86 -17.60
N TYR A 124 -5.15 26.85 -16.99
CA TYR A 124 -4.97 26.55 -15.57
C TYR A 124 -4.35 27.72 -14.82
N GLN A 125 -4.65 27.80 -13.52
CA GLN A 125 -4.08 28.76 -12.60
C GLN A 125 -3.50 28.02 -11.39
N ILE A 126 -2.22 28.23 -11.12
CA ILE A 126 -1.56 27.73 -9.92
C ILE A 126 -1.97 28.61 -8.75
N ILE A 127 -2.72 28.05 -7.79
CA ILE A 127 -3.22 28.76 -6.61
C ILE A 127 -2.11 28.85 -5.55
N SER A 128 -1.42 27.75 -5.30
CA SER A 128 -0.42 27.68 -4.23
C SER A 128 0.58 26.56 -4.45
N ILE A 129 1.83 26.81 -4.09
CA ILE A 129 2.89 25.80 -4.01
C ILE A 129 3.40 25.79 -2.57
N ILE A 130 3.36 24.63 -1.92
CA ILE A 130 3.75 24.47 -0.51
C ILE A 130 4.72 23.30 -0.39
N ALA A 131 5.85 23.51 0.27
CA ALA A 131 6.77 22.44 0.61
C ALA A 131 6.08 21.42 1.52
N SER A 132 6.05 20.16 1.09
CA SER A 132 5.43 19.07 1.81
C SER A 132 6.47 18.36 2.68
N PRO A 133 6.17 18.05 3.95
CA PRO A 133 7.10 17.32 4.83
C PRO A 133 7.17 15.82 4.50
N ILE A 134 6.63 15.38 3.36
CA ILE A 134 6.62 13.97 2.95
C ILE A 134 8.06 13.52 2.77
N VAL A 135 8.40 12.35 3.33
CA VAL A 135 9.73 11.76 3.20
C VAL A 135 9.82 10.92 1.94
N GLU A 136 8.89 9.99 1.77
CA GLU A 136 8.91 9.02 0.68
C GLU A 136 7.49 8.73 0.18
N ILE A 137 7.40 8.34 -1.09
CA ILE A 137 6.15 7.95 -1.75
C ILE A 137 6.23 6.50 -2.16
N PHE A 138 5.22 5.73 -1.79
CA PHE A 138 5.09 4.32 -2.13
C PHE A 138 3.93 4.15 -3.14
N PRO A 139 4.24 3.97 -4.43
CA PRO A 139 3.24 3.65 -5.43
C PRO A 139 2.47 2.37 -5.11
N TYR A 140 1.34 2.19 -5.79
CA TYR A 140 0.57 0.95 -5.65
C TYR A 140 1.35 -0.19 -6.31
N LYS A 141 1.71 -1.21 -5.53
CA LYS A 141 2.27 -2.47 -6.03
C LYS A 141 1.17 -3.51 -5.90
N GLU A 142 0.71 -4.05 -7.02
CA GLU A 142 -0.32 -5.11 -7.03
C GLU A 142 0.21 -6.45 -6.49
N GLU A 143 1.54 -6.62 -6.39
CA GLU A 143 2.16 -7.92 -6.11
C GLU A 143 2.20 -8.35 -4.63
N GLU A 144 1.93 -7.47 -3.66
CA GLU A 144 2.07 -7.80 -2.22
C GLU A 144 0.76 -7.94 -1.46
N VAL A 145 -0.39 -7.63 -2.06
CA VAL A 145 -1.72 -7.92 -1.45
C VAL A 145 -2.17 -9.34 -1.82
N ALA A 146 -1.26 -10.31 -1.73
CA ALA A 146 -1.66 -11.70 -1.71
C ALA A 146 -2.25 -11.99 -0.32
N LEU A 147 -3.55 -12.26 -0.25
CA LEU A 147 -4.17 -12.84 0.95
C LEU A 147 -3.26 -13.95 1.49
N PRO A 148 -3.09 -14.09 2.82
CA PRO A 148 -2.35 -15.20 3.41
C PRO A 148 -3.06 -16.51 3.02
N GLY A 149 -2.64 -17.12 1.91
CA GLY A 149 -3.36 -18.22 1.27
C GLY A 149 -3.02 -18.54 -0.18
N LYS A 150 -2.26 -17.73 -0.91
CA LYS A 150 -1.74 -18.11 -2.24
C LYS A 150 -0.23 -17.98 -2.30
N LYS A 151 0.47 -19.08 -2.03
CA LYS A 151 1.87 -19.26 -2.43
C LYS A 151 1.92 -19.11 -3.96
N SER A 152 2.68 -18.12 -4.42
CA SER A 152 3.08 -17.97 -5.81
C SER A 152 3.73 -19.28 -6.29
N LYS A 153 3.34 -19.71 -7.48
CA LYS A 153 4.05 -20.76 -8.20
C LYS A 153 5.44 -20.21 -8.48
N ILE A 154 6.43 -20.76 -7.80
CA ILE A 154 7.82 -20.67 -8.19
C ILE A 154 7.92 -21.54 -9.44
N ASP A 155 8.30 -20.95 -10.57
CA ASP A 155 8.75 -21.68 -11.75
C ASP A 155 10.03 -22.43 -11.38
N ALA A 156 9.85 -23.66 -10.90
CA ALA A 156 10.93 -24.61 -10.69
C ALA A 156 11.14 -25.38 -11.99
N GLU A 157 12.19 -24.99 -12.71
CA GLU A 157 12.84 -25.85 -13.71
C GLU A 157 12.96 -27.29 -13.19
N GLU A 158 12.58 -28.23 -14.05
CA GLU A 158 12.68 -29.66 -13.84
C GLU A 158 14.08 -30.07 -13.37
N ASN A 159 14.18 -30.61 -12.17
CA ASN A 159 15.08 -31.72 -11.85
C ASN A 159 14.57 -32.45 -10.59
N PRO A 160 14.21 -33.74 -10.67
CA PRO A 160 13.66 -34.46 -9.52
C PRO A 160 14.75 -34.76 -8.49
N PRO A 161 14.60 -34.41 -7.20
CA PRO A 161 15.56 -34.83 -6.18
C PRO A 161 15.39 -36.31 -5.88
N LYS A 162 16.50 -37.05 -6.05
CA LYS A 162 16.69 -38.44 -5.64
C LYS A 162 16.72 -38.57 -4.10
N SER A 163 16.00 -39.59 -3.63
CA SER A 163 16.28 -40.48 -2.48
C SER A 163 16.58 -39.90 -1.09
N ILE A 164 15.64 -40.19 -0.17
CA ILE A 164 15.80 -40.88 1.14
C ILE A 164 16.85 -40.31 2.11
N GLY A 165 16.36 -39.78 3.24
CA GLY A 165 17.17 -39.44 4.43
C GLY A 165 16.30 -39.26 5.68
N GLU A 166 16.01 -40.38 6.36
CA GLU A 166 15.77 -40.58 7.80
C GLU A 166 14.97 -39.54 8.60
N ILE A 167 13.70 -39.86 8.84
CA ILE A 167 12.86 -39.29 9.90
C ILE A 167 13.30 -39.97 11.21
N PHE A 168 13.88 -39.20 12.14
CA PHE A 168 14.18 -39.69 13.49
C PHE A 168 12.87 -39.91 14.25
N SER A 169 12.43 -41.17 14.31
CA SER A 169 11.37 -41.62 15.20
C SER A 169 11.94 -41.85 16.61
N ALA A 170 11.27 -41.30 17.63
CA ALA A 170 11.59 -41.60 19.02
C ALA A 170 11.34 -43.10 19.29
N PRO A 171 12.17 -43.77 20.10
CA PRO A 171 12.04 -45.21 20.32
C PRO A 171 10.83 -45.48 21.24
N GLY A 172 9.72 -45.95 20.67
CA GLY A 172 8.60 -46.48 21.45
C GLY A 172 7.19 -46.27 20.90
N THR A 173 6.99 -45.59 19.77
CA THR A 173 5.65 -45.49 19.15
C THR A 173 5.42 -46.61 18.15
N ASP A 174 4.57 -47.55 18.53
CA ASP A 174 4.12 -48.69 17.73
C ASP A 174 3.31 -48.19 16.53
N PHE A 175 3.54 -48.80 15.36
CA PHE A 175 3.07 -48.31 14.06
C PHE A 175 1.57 -48.57 13.78
N ASP A 176 0.86 -49.18 14.72
CA ASP A 176 -0.56 -49.53 14.58
C ASP A 176 -1.53 -48.44 15.09
N ASP A 177 -1.08 -47.49 15.94
CA ASP A 177 -1.94 -46.40 16.45
C ASP A 177 -2.13 -45.24 15.44
N LEU A 178 -1.38 -45.21 14.35
CA LEU A 178 -1.40 -44.13 13.35
C LEU A 178 -2.45 -44.31 12.23
N LYS A 179 -3.09 -45.48 12.14
CA LYS A 179 -4.19 -45.70 11.18
C LYS A 179 -5.54 -45.28 11.73
N GLU A 180 -5.78 -45.43 13.03
CA GLU A 180 -7.09 -45.15 13.64
C GLU A 180 -7.38 -43.63 13.75
N ALA A 181 -6.35 -42.78 13.79
CA ALA A 181 -6.51 -41.32 13.81
C ALA A 181 -6.86 -40.69 12.45
N PHE A 182 -6.69 -41.42 11.34
CA PHE A 182 -7.00 -40.90 9.99
C PHE A 182 -8.39 -41.31 9.49
N GLU A 183 -9.05 -42.29 10.13
CA GLU A 183 -10.39 -42.77 9.76
C GLU A 183 -11.54 -42.07 10.53
N ILE A 184 -11.28 -41.39 11.66
CA ILE A 184 -12.33 -40.71 12.43
C ILE A 184 -12.79 -39.37 11.81
N ASN A 185 -11.95 -38.67 11.04
CA ASN A 185 -12.28 -37.33 10.51
C ASN A 185 -13.04 -37.33 9.17
N LYS A 186 -13.55 -38.49 8.72
CA LYS A 186 -14.24 -38.60 7.42
C LYS A 186 -15.74 -38.88 7.50
N GLU A 187 -16.31 -39.10 8.69
CA GLU A 187 -17.73 -39.47 8.85
C GLU A 187 -18.65 -38.32 9.33
N ASP A 188 -18.14 -37.17 9.81
CA ASP A 188 -18.97 -36.08 10.35
C ASP A 188 -19.25 -34.92 9.38
N GLU A 189 -19.48 -35.19 8.09
CA GLU A 189 -19.93 -34.14 7.14
C GLU A 189 -21.17 -34.48 6.29
N SER A 190 -21.95 -35.51 6.66
CA SER A 190 -23.22 -35.79 5.98
C SER A 190 -24.35 -36.06 6.98
N GLU A 191 -25.04 -35.01 7.41
CA GLU A 191 -26.50 -34.97 7.64
C GLU A 191 -26.91 -33.65 8.32
N ILE A 192 -27.21 -32.60 7.55
CA ILE A 192 -28.22 -31.60 7.93
C ILE A 192 -29.09 -31.36 6.69
N SER A 193 -30.29 -31.92 6.72
CA SER A 193 -31.38 -31.65 5.78
C SER A 193 -32.62 -31.23 6.58
N ASP A 194 -33.11 -30.02 6.25
CA ASP A 194 -34.47 -29.50 6.27
C ASP A 194 -35.40 -29.65 7.49
N GLU A 195 -35.77 -28.52 8.11
CA GLU A 195 -37.17 -28.14 8.34
C GLU A 195 -37.30 -26.67 8.77
N PHE A 196 -37.68 -25.77 7.86
CA PHE A 196 -38.29 -24.48 8.22
C PHE A 196 -39.58 -24.33 7.43
N SER A 197 -40.68 -24.76 8.04
CA SER A 197 -42.03 -24.55 7.51
C SER A 197 -42.43 -23.09 7.69
N ASP A 198 -42.82 -22.46 6.59
CA ASP A 198 -43.53 -21.19 6.55
C ASP A 198 -44.74 -21.19 7.51
N LYS A 199 -44.85 -20.11 8.29
CA LYS A 199 -46.12 -19.66 8.86
C LYS A 199 -46.26 -18.16 8.64
N GLU A 200 -46.82 -17.82 7.48
CA GLU A 200 -47.71 -16.66 7.36
C GLU A 200 -49.07 -17.02 7.98
N GLY A 201 -49.62 -16.06 8.72
CA GLY A 201 -50.92 -16.08 9.37
C GLY A 201 -51.07 -14.86 10.26
#